data_AF-A0A356B276-F1
#
_entry.id   AF-A0A356B276-F1
#
_cell.length_a   1.000
_cell.length_b   1.000
_cell.length_c   1.000
_cell.angle_alpha   90.00
_cell.angle_beta   90.00
_cell.angle_gamma   90.00
#
_symmetry.space_group_name_H-M   'P 1'
#
loop_
_entity.id
_entity.type
_entity.pdbx_description
1 polymer ?
#
loop_
_entity_poly.entity_id
_entity_poly.type
_entity_poly.pdbx_seq_one_letter_code
_entity_poly.pdbx_strand_id
1 'polypeptide(L)'
;MVDYMMVSHKQGFDLLYKMNEVDALKTKILASIAGLYDNMTPGNPDIDDLADSMGDVLLYTFLLGKKTGFDYDRIREEACHKIRLLLISDYTDVSDDDLNSLAQYLGA
;
A
#
# COMPACT_ATOMS: atom_id res chain seq x y z
N MET A 1 -24.06 -32.48 -15.10
CA MET A 1 -22.75 -32.83 -14.49
C MET A 1 -21.59 -32.09 -15.15
N VAL A 2 -21.56 -31.98 -16.48
CA VAL A 2 -20.52 -31.22 -17.23
C VAL A 2 -20.52 -29.73 -16.90
N ASP A 3 -21.68 -29.07 -16.82
CA ASP A 3 -21.77 -27.64 -16.46
C ASP A 3 -21.22 -27.32 -15.06
N TYR A 4 -21.47 -28.19 -14.09
CA TYR A 4 -20.99 -28.01 -12.71
C TYR A 4 -19.45 -28.11 -12.63
N MET A 5 -18.85 -28.94 -13.50
CA MET A 5 -17.41 -29.12 -13.60
C MET A 5 -16.74 -27.95 -14.36
N MET A 6 -17.41 -27.39 -15.38
CA MET A 6 -16.95 -26.18 -16.07
C MET A 6 -17.01 -24.93 -15.18
N VAL A 7 -18.06 -24.77 -14.38
CA VAL A 7 -18.22 -23.65 -13.44
C VAL A 7 -17.15 -23.70 -12.35
N SER A 8 -16.84 -24.88 -11.79
CA SER A 8 -15.82 -25.02 -10.75
C SER A 8 -14.40 -24.76 -11.28
N HIS A 9 -14.09 -25.18 -12.51
CA HIS A 9 -12.80 -24.88 -13.15
C HIS A 9 -12.63 -23.39 -13.45
N LYS A 10 -13.69 -22.72 -13.93
CA LYS A 10 -13.66 -21.27 -14.16
C LYS A 10 -13.45 -20.49 -12.85
N GLN A 11 -14.15 -20.87 -11.78
CA GLN A 11 -13.97 -20.27 -10.45
C GLN A 11 -12.55 -20.48 -9.91
N GLY A 12 -11.97 -21.68 -10.10
CA GLY A 12 -10.58 -21.96 -9.72
C GLY A 12 -9.56 -21.14 -10.51
N PHE A 13 -9.77 -20.97 -11.81
CA PHE A 13 -8.92 -20.14 -12.66
C PHE A 13 -9.00 -18.65 -12.28
N ASP A 14 -10.21 -18.13 -12.05
CA ASP A 14 -10.43 -16.75 -11.61
C ASP A 14 -9.80 -16.48 -10.23
N LEU A 15 -9.82 -17.46 -9.33
CA LEU A 15 -9.14 -17.37 -8.03
C LEU A 15 -7.62 -17.36 -8.19
N LEU A 16 -7.05 -18.28 -8.98
CA LEU A 16 -5.62 -18.35 -9.22
C LEU A 16 -5.10 -17.08 -9.92
N TYR A 17 -5.85 -16.55 -10.88
CA TYR A 17 -5.52 -15.30 -11.56
C TYR A 17 -5.51 -14.11 -10.58
N LYS A 18 -6.53 -13.99 -9.73
CA LYS A 18 -6.57 -12.95 -8.68
C LYS A 18 -5.43 -13.12 -7.67
N MET A 19 -5.10 -14.34 -7.28
CA MET A 19 -3.95 -14.61 -6.42
C MET A 19 -2.64 -14.15 -7.07
N ASN A 20 -2.45 -14.42 -8.38
CA ASN A 20 -1.30 -13.94 -9.13
C ASN A 20 -1.23 -12.41 -9.20
N GLU A 21 -2.36 -11.72 -9.37
CA GLU A 21 -2.39 -10.25 -9.35
C GLU A 21 -2.04 -9.68 -7.96
N VAL A 22 -2.57 -10.29 -6.90
CA VAL A 22 -2.27 -9.92 -5.51
C VAL A 22 -0.78 -10.12 -5.20
N ASP A 23 -0.21 -11.25 -5.62
CA ASP A 23 1.20 -11.54 -5.40
C ASP A 23 2.11 -10.63 -6.23
N ALA A 24 1.73 -10.32 -7.47
CA ALA A 24 2.44 -9.34 -8.29
C ALA A 24 2.46 -7.95 -7.63
N LEU A 25 1.35 -7.50 -7.04
CA LEU A 25 1.28 -6.23 -6.32
C LEU A 25 2.18 -6.22 -5.08
N LYS A 26 2.20 -7.31 -4.30
CA LYS A 26 3.13 -7.44 -3.16
C LYS A 26 4.59 -7.36 -3.62
N THR A 27 4.94 -8.03 -4.71
CA THR A 27 6.30 -7.98 -5.26
C THR A 27 6.66 -6.56 -5.71
N LYS A 28 5.74 -5.83 -6.32
CA LYS A 28 5.97 -4.43 -6.71
C LYS A 28 6.20 -3.54 -5.49
N ILE A 29 5.40 -3.67 -4.43
CA ILE A 29 5.61 -2.94 -3.17
C ILE A 29 7.01 -3.23 -2.62
N LEU A 30 7.42 -4.51 -2.58
CA LEU A 30 8.75 -4.89 -2.11
C LEU A 30 9.88 -4.31 -2.99
N ALA A 31 9.69 -4.28 -4.31
CA ALA A 31 10.65 -3.69 -5.23
C ALA A 31 10.78 -2.16 -5.04
N SER A 32 9.67 -1.45 -4.86
CA SER A 32 9.68 -0.01 -4.58
C SER A 32 10.33 0.30 -3.23
N ILE A 33 10.09 -0.53 -2.20
CA ILE A 33 10.79 -0.41 -0.91
C ILE A 33 12.30 -0.64 -1.09
N ALA A 34 12.71 -1.63 -1.89
CA ALA A 34 14.12 -1.85 -2.19
C ALA A 34 14.76 -0.62 -2.88
N GLY A 35 14.04 0.00 -3.83
CA GLY A 35 14.44 1.27 -4.45
C GLY A 35 14.65 2.39 -3.43
N LEU A 36 13.80 2.51 -2.41
CA LEU A 36 14.02 3.47 -1.31
C LEU A 36 15.33 3.19 -0.56
N TYR A 37 15.65 1.93 -0.25
CA TYR A 37 16.92 1.60 0.41
C TYR A 37 18.14 1.93 -0.44
N ASP A 38 18.08 1.63 -1.74
CA ASP A 38 19.19 1.89 -2.67
C ASP A 38 19.40 3.41 -2.83
N ASN A 39 18.31 4.17 -2.99
CA ASN A 39 18.36 5.61 -3.27
C ASN A 39 18.54 6.47 -2.02
N MET A 40 18.30 5.96 -0.81
CA MET A 40 18.57 6.67 0.46
C MET A 40 20.00 6.49 0.97
N THR A 41 20.91 5.88 0.19
CA THR A 41 22.30 5.74 0.60
C THR A 41 23.04 7.11 0.65
N PRO A 42 23.88 7.35 1.67
CA PRO A 42 24.58 8.63 1.81
C PRO A 42 25.53 8.90 0.63
N GLY A 43 25.34 10.01 -0.09
CA GLY A 43 26.24 10.40 -1.17
C GLY A 43 25.67 11.46 -2.11
N ASN A 44 24.44 11.25 -2.59
CA ASN A 44 23.56 12.21 -3.26
C ASN A 44 22.28 11.48 -3.68
N PRO A 45 21.26 11.36 -2.81
CA PRO A 45 20.01 10.68 -3.17
C PRO A 45 19.35 11.43 -4.33
N ASP A 46 18.96 10.70 -5.38
CA ASP A 46 18.11 11.27 -6.42
C ASP A 46 16.70 11.47 -5.84
N ILE A 47 16.32 12.73 -5.62
CA ILE A 47 15.06 13.10 -4.98
C ILE A 47 13.87 12.65 -5.84
N ASP A 48 14.01 12.66 -7.17
CA ASP A 48 12.94 12.27 -8.07
C ASP A 48 12.73 10.76 -8.01
N ASP A 49 13.81 9.96 -7.96
CA ASP A 49 13.72 8.50 -7.82
C ASP A 49 13.17 8.08 -6.44
N LEU A 50 13.47 8.86 -5.39
CA LEU A 50 12.86 8.66 -4.07
C LEU A 50 11.35 8.95 -4.09
N ALA A 51 10.95 10.08 -4.69
CA ALA A 51 9.54 10.44 -4.82
C ALA A 51 8.76 9.40 -5.65
N ASP A 52 9.36 8.91 -6.74
CA ASP A 52 8.78 7.86 -7.59
C ASP A 52 8.58 6.56 -6.78
N SER A 53 9.63 6.12 -6.06
CA SER A 53 9.56 4.92 -5.23
C SER A 53 8.51 5.04 -4.12
N MET A 54 8.37 6.21 -3.47
CA MET A 54 7.32 6.47 -2.49
C MET A 54 5.92 6.47 -3.12
N GLY A 55 5.77 7.08 -4.29
CA GLY A 55 4.54 7.10 -5.07
C GLY A 55 4.07 5.69 -5.45
N ASP A 56 5.00 4.86 -5.88
CA ASP A 56 4.75 3.46 -6.23
C ASP A 56 4.31 2.63 -5.01
N VAL A 57 4.94 2.81 -3.84
CA VAL A 57 4.51 2.14 -2.59
C VAL A 57 3.06 2.49 -2.27
N LEU A 58 2.68 3.78 -2.36
CA LEU A 58 1.31 4.22 -2.10
C LEU A 58 0.33 3.66 -3.14
N LEU A 59 0.66 3.80 -4.44
CA LEU A 59 -0.17 3.33 -5.55
C LEU A 59 -0.46 1.83 -5.44
N TYR A 60 0.57 1.01 -5.29
CA TYR A 60 0.42 -0.44 -5.25
C TYR A 60 -0.27 -0.89 -3.96
N THR A 61 -0.13 -0.17 -2.85
CA THR A 61 -0.88 -0.42 -1.62
C THR A 61 -2.38 -0.22 -1.82
N PHE A 62 -2.80 0.86 -2.47
CA PHE A 62 -4.22 1.09 -2.79
C PHE A 62 -4.77 0.04 -3.75
N LEU A 63 -4.01 -0.32 -4.79
CA LEU A 63 -4.41 -1.37 -5.72
C LEU A 63 -4.50 -2.74 -5.05
N LEU A 64 -3.59 -3.05 -4.12
CA LEU A 64 -3.63 -4.27 -3.32
C LEU A 64 -4.89 -4.32 -2.46
N GLY A 65 -5.23 -3.23 -1.76
CA GLY A 65 -6.48 -3.13 -1.01
C GLY A 65 -7.71 -3.42 -1.86
N LYS A 66 -7.79 -2.78 -3.04
CA LYS A 66 -8.89 -3.02 -3.99
C LYS A 66 -8.99 -4.48 -4.43
N LYS A 67 -7.86 -5.15 -4.67
CA LYS A 67 -7.83 -6.56 -5.07
C LYS A 67 -8.16 -7.52 -3.93
N THR A 68 -7.93 -7.12 -2.68
CA THR A 68 -8.25 -7.90 -1.47
C THR A 68 -9.63 -7.58 -0.88
N GLY A 69 -10.35 -6.60 -1.43
CA GLY A 69 -11.75 -6.31 -1.09
C GLY A 69 -11.97 -5.03 -0.28
N PHE A 70 -10.95 -4.20 -0.11
CA PHE A 70 -11.05 -2.89 0.52
C PHE A 70 -11.17 -1.79 -0.55
N ASP A 71 -12.05 -0.82 -0.33
CA ASP A 71 -12.01 0.41 -1.11
C ASP A 71 -10.87 1.33 -0.63
N TYR A 72 -10.63 2.40 -1.40
CA TYR A 72 -9.56 3.34 -1.09
C TYR A 72 -9.85 4.16 0.16
N ASP A 73 -11.13 4.45 0.42
CA ASP A 73 -11.56 5.18 1.61
C ASP A 73 -11.24 4.41 2.88
N ARG A 74 -11.43 3.08 2.89
CA ARG A 74 -11.11 2.23 4.02
C ARG A 74 -9.62 2.26 4.37
N ILE A 75 -8.74 2.29 3.37
CA ILE A 75 -7.29 2.41 3.59
C ILE A 75 -6.95 3.79 4.15
N ARG A 76 -7.55 4.86 3.59
CA ARG A 76 -7.37 6.23 4.09
C ARG A 76 -7.82 6.35 5.55
N GLU A 77 -9.00 5.83 5.88
CA GLU A 77 -9.55 5.84 7.25
C GLU A 77 -8.64 5.13 8.24
N GLU A 78 -8.07 3.99 7.86
CA GLU A 78 -7.11 3.25 8.67
C GLU A 78 -5.81 4.05 8.89
N ALA A 79 -5.32 4.76 7.86
CA ALA A 79 -4.18 5.68 8.00
C ALA A 79 -4.51 6.84 8.97
N CYS A 80 -5.68 7.45 8.83
CA CYS A 80 -6.16 8.52 9.73
C CYS A 80 -6.28 8.02 11.17
N HIS A 81 -6.77 6.79 11.36
CA HIS A 81 -6.85 6.17 12.68
C HIS A 81 -5.48 6.00 13.33
N LYS A 82 -4.49 5.52 12.57
CA LYS A 82 -3.10 5.38 13.05
C LYS A 82 -2.48 6.73 13.39
N ILE A 83 -2.72 7.77 12.60
CA ILE A 83 -2.24 9.13 12.91
C ILE A 83 -2.81 9.61 14.25
N ARG A 84 -4.12 9.45 14.47
CA ARG A 84 -4.75 9.79 15.76
C ARG A 84 -4.17 9.00 16.93
N LEU A 85 -3.82 7.73 16.73
CA LEU A 85 -3.17 6.91 17.76
C LEU A 85 -1.75 7.39 18.07
N LEU A 86 -1.00 7.83 17.06
CA LEU A 86 0.36 8.37 17.25
C LEU A 86 0.33 9.72 17.98
N LEU A 87 -0.62 10.60 17.66
CA LEU A 87 -0.77 11.91 18.30
C LEU A 87 -1.12 11.84 19.81
N ILE A 88 -1.65 10.71 20.28
CA ILE A 88 -1.93 10.49 21.71
C ILE A 88 -0.87 9.62 22.39
N SER A 89 0.15 9.19 21.64
CA SER A 89 1.19 8.28 22.12
C SER A 89 2.42 9.08 22.56
N ASP A 90 2.79 8.97 23.84
CA ASP A 90 3.98 9.63 24.40
C ASP A 90 5.33 9.09 23.87
N TYR A 91 5.32 8.07 23.01
CA TYR A 91 6.51 7.33 22.54
C TYR A 91 6.64 7.22 21.02
N THR A 92 6.25 8.25 20.27
CA THR A 92 6.47 8.28 18.81
C THR A 92 7.75 9.02 18.44
N ASP A 93 8.53 8.47 17.50
CA ASP A 93 9.67 9.14 16.88
C ASP A 93 9.24 10.13 15.76
N VAL A 94 7.93 10.25 15.50
CA VAL A 94 7.36 11.10 14.45
C VAL A 94 6.93 12.44 15.04
N SER A 95 7.23 13.54 14.35
CA SER A 95 6.84 14.88 14.79
C SER A 95 5.32 15.07 14.81
N ASP A 96 4.79 15.67 15.88
CA ASP A 96 3.38 16.06 15.97
C ASP A 96 2.98 17.03 14.85
N ASP A 97 3.88 17.93 14.42
CA ASP A 97 3.62 18.88 13.33
C ASP A 97 3.44 18.14 11.98
N ASP A 98 4.25 17.11 11.74
CA ASP A 98 4.16 16.29 10.52
C ASP A 98 2.88 15.45 10.54
N LEU A 99 2.54 14.87 11.70
CA LEU A 99 1.30 14.10 11.90
C LEU A 99 0.06 14.96 11.69
N ASN A 100 0.02 16.18 12.25
CA ASN A 100 -1.08 17.11 12.07
C ASN A 100 -1.20 17.60 10.62
N SER A 101 -0.08 17.88 9.96
CA SER A 101 -0.06 18.27 8.54
C SER A 101 -0.58 17.14 7.64
N LEU A 102 -0.15 15.91 7.91
CA LEU A 102 -0.63 14.73 7.18
C LEU A 102 -2.11 14.43 7.47
N ALA A 103 -2.56 14.57 8.72
CA ALA A 103 -3.96 14.46 9.10
C ALA A 103 -4.83 15.43 8.28
N GLN A 104 -4.42 16.70 8.22
CA GLN A 104 -5.12 17.72 7.45
C GLN A 104 -5.17 17.37 5.95
N TYR A 105 -4.06 16.91 5.39
CA TYR A 105 -3.99 16.50 3.99
C TYR A 105 -4.95 15.33 3.67
N LEU A 106 -5.06 14.36 4.57
CA LEU A 106 -5.94 13.20 4.41
C LEU A 106 -7.41 13.48 4.76
N GLY A 107 -7.73 14.67 5.29
CA GLY A 107 -9.08 15.04 5.74
C GLY A 107 -9.50 14.35 7.05
N ALA A 108 -8.55 14.13 7.96
CA ALA A 108 -8.72 13.43 9.23
C ALA A 108 -9.16 14.30 10.40
#